data_AF-A0A443RVQ9-F1
#
_entry.id   AF-A0A443RVQ9-F1
#
_cell.length_a   1.000
_cell.length_b   1.000
_cell.length_c   1.000
_cell.angle_alpha   90.00
_cell.angle_beta   90.00
_cell.angle_gamma   90.00
#
_symmetry.space_group_name_H-M   'P 1'
#
loop_
_entity.id
_entity.type
_entity.pdbx_description
1 polymer ?
#
loop_
_entity_poly.entity_id
_entity_poly.type
_entity_poly.pdbx_seq_one_letter_code
_entity_poly.pdbx_strand_id
1 'polypeptide(L)'
;MCSNKQANKLLLCYISAVRAEVEFDAEHDFIVVGGGSAGCMVASRLSEIPDFDVLLLEAGGKPPLTSKMPATPVLIMFTENDWSYFT
;
A
#
# COMPACT_ATOMS: atom_id res chain seq x y z
N MET A 1 32.24 8.13 -1.92
CA MET A 1 32.46 6.87 -1.18
C MET A 1 31.12 6.48 -0.55
N CYS A 2 30.16 6.08 -1.38
CA CYS A 2 29.84 4.69 -1.71
C CYS A 2 29.02 4.01 -0.61
N SER A 3 27.69 4.04 -0.78
CA SER A 3 26.86 2.86 -0.48
C SER A 3 25.71 2.81 -1.48
N ASN A 4 25.96 2.01 -2.52
CA ASN A 4 24.99 1.24 -3.31
C ASN A 4 23.51 1.37 -2.87
N LYS A 5 22.69 2.02 -3.70
CA LYS A 5 21.25 1.73 -3.79
C LYS A 5 20.93 1.19 -5.17
N GLN A 6 21.47 0.01 -5.43
CA GLN A 6 21.04 -0.84 -6.52
C GLN A 6 19.74 -1.52 -6.09
N ALA A 7 18.62 -1.19 -6.74
CA ALA A 7 17.61 -2.15 -7.17
C ALA A 7 16.48 -1.43 -7.92
N ASN A 8 16.55 -1.49 -9.25
CA ASN A 8 15.37 -1.46 -10.09
C ASN A 8 14.41 -2.56 -9.62
N LYS A 9 13.43 -2.21 -8.78
CA LYS A 9 12.40 -3.13 -8.31
C LYS A 9 11.22 -3.07 -9.27
N LEU A 10 11.42 -3.68 -10.43
CA LEU A 10 10.34 -4.04 -11.35
C LEU A 10 9.28 -4.81 -10.57
N LEU A 11 8.12 -4.17 -10.44
CA LEU A 11 6.77 -4.73 -10.37
C LEU A 11 6.69 -6.21 -9.98
N LEU A 12 6.87 -6.49 -8.69
CA LEU A 12 6.44 -7.73 -8.09
C LEU A 12 5.53 -7.39 -6.92
N CYS A 13 4.24 -7.52 -7.23
CA CYS A 13 3.15 -7.77 -6.29
C CYS A 13 3.71 -8.46 -5.03
N TYR A 14 3.54 -7.82 -3.87
CA TYR A 14 3.72 -8.39 -2.52
C TYR A 14 5.06 -8.22 -1.75
N ILE A 15 6.09 -7.52 -2.22
CA ILE A 15 7.40 -7.60 -1.53
C ILE A 15 7.73 -6.40 -0.65
N SER A 16 7.47 -6.58 0.64
CA SER A 16 8.30 -6.25 1.82
C SER A 16 7.31 -6.14 2.99
N ALA A 17 7.33 -7.00 4.00
CA ALA A 17 8.11 -6.68 5.19
C ALA A 17 8.95 -5.42 4.97
N VAL A 18 8.30 -4.25 4.93
CA VAL A 18 8.99 -2.98 4.87
C VAL A 18 9.79 -2.98 6.16
N ARG A 19 11.09 -3.03 5.97
CA ARG A 19 12.11 -3.09 6.99
C ARG A 19 12.25 -1.71 7.63
N ALA A 20 11.14 -1.12 8.06
CA ALA A 20 11.10 0.18 8.69
C ALA A 20 10.05 0.09 9.80
N GLU A 21 10.52 0.18 11.04
CA GLU A 21 9.72 0.84 12.05
C GLU A 21 9.32 2.19 11.43
N VAL A 22 8.02 2.48 11.34
CA VAL A 22 7.56 3.78 10.87
C VAL A 22 7.98 4.77 11.95
N GLU A 23 9.09 5.47 11.71
CA GLU A 23 9.52 6.56 12.56
C GLU A 23 8.54 7.71 12.32
N PHE A 24 7.69 7.99 13.31
CA PHE A 24 6.63 9.00 13.19
C PHE A 24 7.17 10.43 13.01
N ASP A 25 8.47 10.65 13.21
CA ASP A 25 9.19 11.90 12.95
C ASP A 25 9.92 11.92 11.59
N ALA A 26 9.70 10.92 10.72
CA ALA A 26 10.26 10.91 9.37
C ALA A 26 9.51 11.89 8.45
N GLU A 27 10.27 12.70 7.71
CA GLU A 27 9.76 13.57 6.65
C GLU A 27 9.63 12.78 5.34
N HIS A 28 8.51 12.94 4.64
CA HIS A 28 8.25 12.32 3.34
C HIS A 28 7.80 13.40 2.35
N ASP A 29 8.20 13.27 1.08
CA ASP A 29 7.79 14.20 0.02
C ASP A 29 6.29 14.10 -0.26
N PHE A 30 5.75 12.88 -0.18
CA PHE A 30 4.34 12.60 -0.41
C PHE A 30 3.78 11.61 0.60
N ILE A 31 2.59 11.94 1.12
CA ILE A 31 1.78 11.02 1.94
C ILE A 31 0.48 10.74 1.19
N VAL A 32 0.27 9.49 0.80
CA VAL A 32 -0.95 9.00 0.16
C VAL A 32 -1.81 8.32 1.22
N VAL A 33 -3.04 8.80 1.41
CA VAL A 33 -3.99 8.23 2.39
C VAL A 33 -5.04 7.40 1.65
N GLY A 34 -5.08 6.11 1.94
CA GLY A 34 -5.96 5.11 1.35
C GLY A 34 -5.29 4.33 0.22
N GLY A 35 -4.94 3.07 0.47
CA GLY A 35 -4.50 2.04 -0.47
C GLY A 35 -5.61 1.43 -1.32
N GLY A 36 -6.65 2.20 -1.66
CA GLY A 36 -7.67 1.80 -2.62
C GLY A 36 -7.17 1.83 -4.07
N SER A 37 -8.06 1.69 -5.05
CA SER A 37 -7.71 1.64 -6.47
C SER A 37 -6.92 2.87 -6.95
N ALA A 38 -7.32 4.07 -6.52
CA ALA A 38 -6.64 5.31 -6.90
C ALA A 38 -5.32 5.49 -6.14
N GLY A 39 -5.32 5.30 -4.82
CA GLY A 39 -4.14 5.53 -4.00
C GLY A 39 -3.00 4.56 -4.31
N CYS A 40 -3.30 3.28 -4.58
CA CYS A 40 -2.28 2.33 -5.07
C CYS A 40 -1.64 2.80 -6.38
N MET A 41 -2.44 3.37 -7.30
CA MET A 41 -1.91 3.84 -8.57
C MET A 41 -1.05 5.07 -8.42
N VAL A 42 -1.49 6.05 -7.64
CA VAL A 42 -0.73 7.27 -7.37
C VAL A 42 0.58 6.95 -6.66
N ALA A 43 0.54 6.17 -5.58
CA ALA A 43 1.72 5.76 -4.83
C ALA A 43 2.72 5.01 -5.73
N SER A 44 2.22 4.09 -6.58
CA SER A 44 3.07 3.37 -7.54
C SER A 44 3.80 4.33 -8.48
N ARG A 45 3.10 5.32 -9.07
CA ARG A 45 3.71 6.27 -10.02
C ARG A 45 4.69 7.22 -9.35
N LEU A 46 4.39 7.71 -8.15
CA LEU A 46 5.32 8.57 -7.41
C LEU A 46 6.59 7.78 -7.03
N SER A 47 6.44 6.53 -6.60
CA SER A 47 7.56 5.67 -6.22
C SER A 47 8.46 5.22 -7.38
N GLU A 48 8.03 5.39 -8.64
CA GLU A 48 8.88 5.14 -9.81
C GLU A 48 10.02 6.18 -9.91
N ILE A 49 9.85 7.35 -9.27
CA ILE A 49 10.85 8.42 -9.25
C ILE A 49 11.77 8.18 -8.02
N PRO A 50 13.06 7.88 -8.23
CA PRO A 50 13.95 7.44 -7.15
C PRO A 50 14.30 8.53 -6.13
N ASP A 51 14.06 9.79 -6.48
CA ASP A 51 14.32 10.94 -5.62
C ASP A 51 13.15 11.24 -4.66
N PHE A 52 11.99 10.61 -4.86
CA PHE A 52 10.82 10.82 -4.01
C PHE A 52 10.70 9.75 -2.93
N ASP A 53 10.54 10.20 -1.69
CA ASP A 53 10.12 9.36 -0.59
C ASP A 53 8.59 9.43 -0.40
N VAL A 54 7.94 8.27 -0.48
CA VAL A 54 6.47 8.17 -0.57
C VAL A 54 5.94 7.23 0.51
N LEU A 55 5.12 7.78 1.40
CA LEU A 55 4.41 7.02 2.42
C LEU A 55 2.96 6.74 1.97
N LEU A 56 2.56 5.47 1.95
CA LEU A 56 1.17 5.05 1.75
C LEU A 56 0.58 4.58 3.08
N LEU A 57 -0.48 5.24 3.54
CA LEU A 57 -1.24 4.85 4.72
C LEU A 57 -2.53 4.17 4.29
N GLU A 58 -2.78 2.95 4.75
CA GLU A 58 -4.03 2.22 4.53
C GLU A 58 -4.60 1.78 5.86
N ALA A 59 -5.89 2.05 6.08
CA ALA A 59 -6.56 1.70 7.33
C ALA A 59 -6.86 0.19 7.42
N GLY A 60 -7.10 -0.45 6.27
CA GLY A 60 -7.34 -1.88 6.18
C GLY A 60 -6.09 -2.72 6.44
N GLY A 61 -6.34 -4.01 6.71
CA GLY A 61 -5.29 -5.01 6.87
C GLY A 61 -4.94 -5.74 5.57
N LYS A 62 -4.26 -6.88 5.73
CA LYS A 62 -4.02 -7.80 4.63
C LYS A 62 -5.36 -8.33 4.09
N PRO A 63 -5.60 -8.29 2.77
CA PRO A 63 -6.84 -8.79 2.21
C PRO A 63 -7.01 -10.30 2.48
N PRO A 64 -8.22 -10.76 2.85
CA PRO A 64 -8.50 -12.16 3.13
C PRO A 64 -8.46 -13.00 1.85
N LEU A 65 -8.38 -14.33 1.98
CA LEU A 65 -8.32 -15.22 0.81
C LEU A 65 -9.58 -15.13 -0.07
N THR A 66 -10.73 -14.83 0.54
CA THR A 66 -12.01 -14.62 -0.15
C THR A 66 -11.97 -13.48 -1.14
N SER A 67 -11.09 -12.48 -0.99
CA SER A 67 -10.98 -11.36 -1.93
C SER A 67 -10.30 -11.75 -3.26
N LYS A 68 -9.61 -12.89 -3.29
CA LYS A 68 -8.92 -13.40 -4.47
C LYS A 68 -9.80 -14.26 -5.38
N MET A 69 -10.94 -14.72 -4.86
CA MET A 69 -11.87 -15.56 -5.59
C MET A 69 -13.02 -14.70 -6.14
N PRO A 70 -13.23 -14.65 -7.46
CA PRO A 70 -14.27 -13.80 -8.07
C PRO A 70 -15.70 -14.11 -7.60
N ALA A 71 -15.96 -15.34 -7.14
CA ALA A 71 -17.29 -15.79 -6.73
C ALA A 71 -17.65 -15.50 -5.26
N THR A 72 -16.72 -14.96 -4.45
CA THR A 72 -16.92 -14.69 -3.02
C THR A 72 -17.06 -13.23 -2.55
N PRO A 73 -17.31 -12.20 -3.39
CA PRO A 73 -17.49 -10.83 -2.90
C PRO A 73 -18.56 -10.71 -1.80
N VAL A 74 -19.66 -11.46 -1.91
CA VAL A 74 -20.76 -11.43 -0.93
C VAL A 74 -20.37 -11.91 0.47
N LEU A 75 -19.29 -12.70 0.58
CA LEU A 75 -18.81 -13.20 1.88
C LEU A 75 -17.99 -12.16 2.65
N ILE A 76 -17.62 -11.05 2.01
CA ILE A 76 -16.80 -9.98 2.59
C ILE A 76 -17.67 -8.79 3.01
N MET A 77 -18.91 -8.72 2.50
CA MET A 77 -19.88 -7.72 2.95
C MET A 77 -20.20 -7.92 4.44
N PHE A 78 -20.37 -6.82 5.18
CA PHE A 78 -20.69 -6.85 6.62
C PHE A 78 -19.65 -7.54 7.51
N THR A 79 -18.41 -7.69 7.05
CA THR A 79 -17.29 -8.14 7.89
C THR A 79 -16.40 -6.96 8.28
N GLU A 80 -15.32 -7.23 9.01
CA GLU A 80 -14.26 -6.25 9.33
C GLU A 80 -13.58 -5.64 8.09
N ASN A 81 -13.75 -6.25 6.90
CA ASN A 81 -13.18 -5.77 5.65
C ASN A 81 -14.11 -4.79 4.90
N ASP A 82 -15.32 -4.56 5.43
CA ASP A 82 -16.30 -3.63 4.90
C ASP A 82 -16.37 -2.39 5.79
N TRP A 83 -16.27 -1.20 5.20
CA TRP A 83 -16.36 0.07 5.92
C TRP A 83 -17.71 0.26 6.64
N SER A 84 -18.76 -0.46 6.21
CA SER A 84 -20.05 -0.48 6.90
C SER A 84 -20.67 0.91 7.12
N TYR A 85 -20.50 1.82 6.16
CA TYR A 85 -21.15 3.13 6.21
C TYR A 85 -22.65 3.02 5.95
N PHE A 86 -23.44 3.75 6.74
CA PHE A 86 -24.88 3.91 6.58
C PHE A 86 -25.20 5.38 6.31
N THR A 87 -26.17 5.64 5.43
CA THR A 87 -26.62 6.98 5.04
C THR A 87 -28.00 7.28 5.58
#